data_AF-A0A563EV95-F1
#
_entry.id   AF-A0A563EV95-F1
#
_cell.length_a   1.000
_cell.length_b   1.000
_cell.length_c   1.000
_cell.angle_alpha   90.00
_cell.angle_beta   90.00
_cell.angle_gamma   90.00
#
_symmetry.space_group_name_H-M   'P 1'
#
loop_
_entity.id
_entity.type
_entity.pdbx_description
1 polymer ?
#
loop_
_entity_poly.entity_id
_entity_poly.type
_entity_poly.pdbx_seq_one_letter_code
_entity_poly.pdbx_strand_id
1 'polypeptide(L)'
;MAGKTFPWVRAQVPWATGWQFTRGTHDGLPLLSYDCAPRDKLATFRQLRAKDLRPNGNDPVAVLYGRHNRSGVTWFASLYLIATAAPVRPMTPAKWTALAKANLARRICADCGHDRLYVVPTSTRQCWTCFEASENHEMTEAA
;
A
#
# COMPACT_ATOMS: atom_id res chain seq x y z
N MET A 1 -13.37 18.46 -32.53
CA MET A 1 -13.89 18.56 -31.15
C MET A 1 -13.52 17.27 -30.43
N ALA A 2 -12.52 17.29 -29.54
CA ALA A 2 -12.22 16.09 -28.75
C ALA A 2 -13.43 15.79 -27.87
N GLY A 3 -14.03 14.61 -28.05
CA GLY A 3 -15.16 14.17 -27.24
C GLY A 3 -14.80 14.25 -25.74
N LYS A 4 -15.81 14.41 -24.88
CA LYS A 4 -15.59 14.33 -23.43
C LYS A 4 -14.87 13.00 -23.14
N THR A 5 -13.65 13.06 -22.61
CA THR A 5 -12.77 11.89 -22.38
C THR A 5 -13.48 10.76 -21.63
N PHE A 6 -14.49 11.10 -20.82
CA PHE A 6 -15.30 10.16 -20.06
C PHE A 6 -16.81 10.45 -20.23
N PRO A 7 -17.50 9.77 -21.15
CA PRO A 7 -18.94 9.95 -21.37
C PRO A 7 -19.76 9.38 -20.22
N TRP A 8 -20.97 9.90 -20.01
CA TRP A 8 -21.93 9.25 -19.11
C TRP A 8 -22.51 8.02 -19.79
N VAL A 9 -22.43 6.86 -19.13
CA VAL A 9 -22.95 5.58 -19.61
C VAL A 9 -23.75 4.92 -18.50
N ARG A 10 -24.78 4.17 -18.87
CA ARG A 10 -25.51 3.29 -17.94
C ARG A 10 -24.78 1.95 -17.87
N ALA A 11 -24.34 1.57 -16.68
CA ALA A 11 -23.67 0.30 -16.41
C ALA A 11 -24.36 -0.45 -15.27
N GLN A 12 -24.34 -1.79 -15.34
CA GLN A 12 -24.62 -2.62 -14.18
C GLN A 12 -23.38 -2.62 -13.29
N VAL A 13 -23.58 -2.48 -11.99
CA VAL A 13 -22.50 -2.31 -11.02
C VAL A 13 -22.71 -3.19 -9.79
N PRO A 14 -21.65 -3.69 -9.16
CA PRO A 14 -21.78 -4.67 -8.09
C PRO A 14 -22.25 -4.10 -6.74
N TRP A 15 -22.35 -2.77 -6.58
CA TRP A 15 -22.79 -2.12 -5.33
C TRP A 15 -24.28 -1.69 -5.34
N ALA A 16 -25.01 -1.90 -6.44
CA ALA A 16 -26.40 -1.49 -6.52
C ALA A 16 -27.22 -2.49 -7.36
N THR A 17 -28.47 -2.70 -6.97
CA THR A 17 -29.42 -3.45 -7.79
C THR A 17 -29.92 -2.52 -8.90
N GLY A 18 -29.66 -2.89 -10.17
CA GLY A 18 -30.10 -2.13 -11.34
C GLY A 18 -29.00 -1.32 -12.01
N TRP A 19 -29.42 -0.43 -12.91
CA TRP A 19 -28.51 0.40 -13.71
C TRP A 19 -28.04 1.63 -12.93
N GLN A 20 -26.76 1.94 -13.03
CA GLN A 20 -26.16 3.15 -12.48
C GLN A 20 -25.49 3.97 -13.57
N PHE A 21 -25.46 5.29 -13.38
CA PHE A 21 -24.73 6.19 -14.28
C PHE A 21 -23.26 6.28 -13.87
N THR A 22 -22.37 5.92 -14.78
CA THR A 22 -20.91 5.99 -14.60
C THR A 22 -20.28 6.78 -15.74
N ARG A 23 -19.02 7.16 -15.59
CA ARG A 23 -18.22 7.94 -16.54
C ARG A 23 -17.48 7.02 -17.53
N GLY A 24 -18.17 6.00 -18.03
CA GLY A 24 -17.56 4.94 -18.82
C GLY A 24 -16.70 4.03 -17.96
N THR A 25 -15.56 3.61 -18.49
CA THR A 25 -14.66 2.64 -17.85
C THR A 25 -13.21 3.11 -17.86
N HIS A 26 -12.45 2.73 -16.83
CA HIS A 26 -11.00 2.87 -16.75
C HIS A 26 -10.41 1.53 -16.31
N ASP A 27 -9.46 1.00 -17.07
CA ASP A 27 -8.89 -0.34 -16.87
C ASP A 27 -9.95 -1.46 -16.76
N GLY A 28 -11.01 -1.35 -17.57
CA GLY A 28 -12.14 -2.29 -17.56
C GLY A 28 -13.10 -2.14 -16.37
N LEU A 29 -12.83 -1.24 -15.43
CA LEU A 29 -13.67 -0.97 -14.27
C LEU A 29 -14.56 0.26 -14.49
N PRO A 30 -15.79 0.28 -13.93
CA PRO A 30 -16.64 1.47 -13.96
C PRO A 30 -15.94 2.69 -13.36
N LEU A 31 -15.94 3.79 -14.10
CA LEU A 31 -15.32 5.05 -13.68
C LEU A 31 -16.37 5.94 -13.00
N LEU A 32 -16.08 6.46 -11.82
CA LEU A 32 -16.96 7.35 -11.06
C LEU A 32 -16.32 8.73 -10.93
N SER A 33 -17.10 9.79 -11.14
CA SER A 33 -16.64 11.15 -10.83
C SER A 33 -16.56 11.36 -9.32
N TYR A 34 -15.75 12.33 -8.92
CA TYR A 34 -15.75 12.86 -7.54
C TYR A 34 -17.18 13.07 -7.03
N ASP A 35 -17.44 12.60 -5.82
CA ASP A 35 -18.74 12.65 -5.11
C ASP A 35 -19.90 11.82 -5.71
N CYS A 36 -19.68 11.06 -6.79
CA CYS A 36 -20.70 10.15 -7.33
C CYS A 36 -20.68 8.74 -6.73
N ALA A 37 -19.64 8.39 -5.97
CA ALA A 37 -19.51 7.06 -5.37
C ALA A 37 -20.32 6.95 -4.05
N PRO A 38 -21.20 5.95 -3.90
CA PRO A 38 -21.93 5.72 -2.65
C PRO A 38 -20.97 5.40 -1.49
N ARG A 39 -20.84 6.33 -0.53
CA ARG A 39 -19.86 6.28 0.57
C ARG A 39 -20.18 5.20 1.62
N ASP A 40 -21.42 4.73 1.65
CA ASP A 40 -21.92 3.64 2.47
C ASP A 40 -21.53 2.26 1.94
N LYS A 41 -21.30 2.14 0.62
CA LYS A 41 -21.01 0.84 -0.04
C LYS A 41 -19.60 0.72 -0.58
N LEU A 42 -19.02 1.83 -1.01
CA LEU A 42 -17.69 1.88 -1.63
C LEU A 42 -16.72 2.66 -0.76
N ALA A 43 -15.50 2.16 -0.67
CA ALA A 43 -14.41 2.82 0.02
C ALA A 43 -13.08 2.62 -0.71
N THR A 44 -12.23 3.63 -0.67
CA THR A 44 -10.81 3.48 -1.03
C THR A 44 -10.09 2.61 0.01
N PHE A 45 -8.92 2.09 -0.36
CA PHE A 45 -8.09 1.30 0.57
C PHE A 45 -7.81 2.04 1.89
N ARG A 46 -7.51 3.34 1.81
CA ARG A 46 -7.26 4.19 2.99
C ARG A 46 -8.51 4.34 3.85
N GLN A 47 -9.68 4.52 3.25
CA GLN A 47 -10.95 4.61 3.96
C GLN A 47 -11.35 3.29 4.63
N LEU A 48 -11.08 2.14 4.01
CA LEU A 48 -11.27 0.84 4.66
C LEU A 48 -10.38 0.70 5.90
N ARG A 49 -9.11 1.09 5.79
CA ARG A 49 -8.17 1.03 6.91
C ARG A 49 -8.57 1.93 8.07
N ALA A 50 -9.12 3.11 7.79
CA ALA A 50 -9.67 4.00 8.82
C ALA A 50 -10.89 3.40 9.55
N LYS A 51 -11.52 2.35 8.99
CA LYS A 51 -12.63 1.59 9.59
C LYS A 51 -12.18 0.24 10.16
N ASP A 52 -10.87 0.01 10.32
CA ASP A 52 -10.30 -1.29 10.71
C ASP A 52 -10.68 -2.45 9.78
N LEU A 53 -10.94 -2.15 8.52
CA LEU A 53 -11.23 -3.11 7.46
C LEU A 53 -10.07 -3.24 6.46
N ARG A 54 -10.05 -4.38 5.77
CA ARG A 54 -9.17 -4.67 4.63
C ARG A 54 -10.00 -5.21 3.45
N PRO A 55 -9.55 -5.07 2.20
CA PRO A 55 -10.26 -5.57 1.02
C PRO A 55 -10.49 -7.09 0.96
N ASN A 56 -9.99 -7.85 1.93
CA ASN A 56 -10.07 -9.32 1.99
C ASN A 56 -9.53 -10.08 0.77
N GLY A 57 -8.62 -9.47 -0.01
CA GLY A 57 -8.11 -10.07 -1.25
C GLY A 57 -9.02 -9.88 -2.46
N ASN A 58 -10.10 -9.11 -2.32
CA ASN A 58 -10.94 -8.72 -3.44
C ASN A 58 -10.26 -7.63 -4.28
N ASP A 59 -10.46 -7.73 -5.58
CA ASP A 59 -10.10 -6.68 -6.54
C ASP A 59 -11.02 -5.45 -6.41
N PRO A 60 -10.55 -4.27 -6.84
CA PRO A 60 -11.39 -3.08 -6.87
C PRO A 60 -12.55 -3.26 -7.85
N VAL A 61 -13.71 -2.70 -7.49
CA VAL A 61 -14.95 -2.82 -8.26
C VAL A 61 -15.25 -1.59 -9.12
N ALA A 62 -14.56 -0.49 -8.85
CA ALA A 62 -14.70 0.78 -9.57
C ALA A 62 -13.43 1.62 -9.39
N VAL A 63 -13.30 2.64 -10.23
CA VAL A 63 -12.27 3.65 -10.10
C VAL A 63 -12.94 5.01 -9.93
N LEU A 64 -12.54 5.75 -8.90
CA LEU A 64 -12.88 7.16 -8.74
C LEU A 64 -11.85 7.98 -9.51
N TYR A 65 -12.27 9.01 -10.26
CA TYR A 65 -11.35 10.01 -10.77
C TYR A 65 -11.76 11.42 -10.35
N GLY A 66 -10.75 12.26 -10.22
CA GLY A 66 -10.90 13.68 -9.98
C GLY A 66 -9.82 14.46 -10.70
N ARG A 67 -10.04 15.76 -10.81
CA ARG A 67 -9.03 16.69 -11.32
C ARG A 67 -8.67 17.67 -10.22
N HIS A 68 -7.39 17.81 -9.94
CA HIS A 68 -6.92 18.81 -9.01
C HIS A 68 -7.05 20.20 -9.64
N ASN A 69 -7.80 21.11 -9.00
CA ASN A 69 -8.14 22.40 -9.60
C ASN A 69 -6.90 23.27 -9.90
N ARG A 70 -5.91 23.29 -8.99
CA ARG A 70 -4.73 24.15 -9.12
C ARG A 70 -3.68 23.63 -10.09
N SER A 71 -3.39 22.33 -10.06
CA SER A 71 -2.35 21.74 -10.93
C SER A 71 -2.91 21.19 -12.23
N GLY A 72 -4.23 21.06 -12.36
CA GLY A 72 -4.89 20.46 -13.51
C GLY A 72 -4.68 18.95 -13.65
N VAL A 73 -3.95 18.32 -12.72
CA VAL A 73 -3.61 16.89 -12.75
C VAL A 73 -4.85 16.05 -12.48
N THR A 74 -5.07 15.06 -13.33
CA THR A 74 -6.12 14.04 -13.11
C THR A 74 -5.55 12.92 -12.24
N TRP A 75 -6.30 12.52 -11.23
CA TRP A 75 -5.93 11.42 -10.35
C TRP A 75 -7.02 10.35 -10.36
N PHE A 76 -6.61 9.12 -10.06
CA PHE A 76 -7.47 7.95 -10.00
C PHE A 76 -7.31 7.28 -8.64
N ALA A 77 -8.40 6.72 -8.11
CA ALA A 77 -8.39 5.96 -6.87
C ALA A 77 -9.31 4.74 -6.98
N SER A 78 -8.74 3.57 -6.71
CA SER A 78 -9.50 2.31 -6.70
C SER A 78 -10.50 2.28 -5.54
N LEU A 79 -11.71 1.83 -5.84
CA LEU A 79 -12.81 1.66 -4.89
C LEU A 79 -13.12 0.18 -4.69
N TYR A 80 -13.31 -0.18 -3.42
CA TYR A 80 -13.59 -1.52 -2.95
C TYR A 80 -14.98 -1.56 -2.31
N LEU A 81 -15.65 -2.71 -2.39
CA LEU A 81 -16.89 -2.96 -1.68
C LEU A 81 -16.64 -3.11 -0.18
N ILE A 82 -17.39 -2.35 0.62
CA ILE A 82 -17.34 -2.44 2.08
C ILE A 82 -17.99 -3.75 2.54
N ALA A 83 -19.07 -4.18 1.89
CA ALA A 83 -19.83 -5.39 2.27
C ALA A 83 -18.99 -6.68 2.20
N THR A 84 -17.97 -6.73 1.35
CA THR A 84 -17.07 -7.90 1.20
C THR A 84 -15.72 -7.70 1.88
N ALA A 85 -15.53 -6.56 2.54
CA ALA A 85 -14.32 -6.29 3.32
C ALA A 85 -14.31 -7.15 4.58
N ALA A 86 -13.11 -7.48 5.05
CA ALA A 86 -12.91 -8.22 6.29
C ALA A 86 -12.23 -7.32 7.32
N PRO A 87 -12.36 -7.60 8.61
CA PRO A 87 -11.54 -6.96 9.63
C PRO A 87 -10.04 -7.11 9.30
N VAL A 88 -9.28 -6.08 9.65
CA VAL A 88 -7.82 -6.14 9.62
C VAL A 88 -7.36 -7.30 10.50
N ARG A 89 -6.39 -8.08 10.01
CA ARG A 89 -5.86 -9.22 10.76
C ARG A 89 -5.27 -8.70 12.07
N PRO A 90 -5.74 -9.15 13.24
CA PRO A 90 -5.24 -8.66 14.51
C PRO A 90 -3.77 -9.05 14.67
N MET A 91 -3.07 -8.22 15.44
CA MET A 91 -1.73 -8.55 15.87
C MET A 91 -1.82 -9.58 16.99
N THR A 92 -1.21 -10.75 16.80
CA THR A 92 -1.25 -11.85 17.78
C THR A 92 0.08 -11.96 18.51
N PRO A 93 0.13 -12.54 19.72
CA PRO A 93 1.39 -12.77 20.44
C PRO A 93 2.45 -13.48 19.57
N ALA A 94 2.04 -14.52 18.82
CA ALA A 94 2.93 -15.21 17.90
C ALA A 94 3.54 -14.30 16.82
N LYS A 95 2.75 -13.37 16.27
CA LYS A 95 3.25 -12.37 15.31
C LYS A 95 4.21 -11.39 15.98
N TRP A 96 3.95 -10.98 17.22
CA TRP A 96 4.86 -10.11 17.98
C TRP A 96 6.21 -10.79 18.18
N THR A 97 6.20 -12.05 18.61
CA THR A 97 7.43 -12.85 18.76
C THR A 97 8.17 -13.00 17.42
N ALA A 98 7.45 -13.26 16.33
CA ALA A 98 8.06 -13.37 15.00
C ALA A 98 8.73 -12.06 14.56
N LEU A 99 8.07 -10.92 14.75
CA LEU A 99 8.67 -9.60 14.47
C LEU A 99 9.87 -9.31 15.36
N ALA A 100 9.81 -9.64 16.65
CA ALA A 100 10.92 -9.47 17.56
C ALA A 100 12.15 -10.31 17.13
N LYS A 101 11.93 -11.58 16.75
CA LYS A 101 12.99 -12.44 16.20
C LYS A 101 13.56 -11.89 14.89
N ALA A 102 12.72 -11.43 13.98
CA ALA A 102 13.17 -10.84 12.72
C ALA A 102 13.98 -9.56 12.95
N ASN A 103 13.55 -8.70 13.88
CA ASN A 103 14.29 -7.49 14.25
C ASN A 103 15.62 -7.82 14.92
N LEU A 104 15.65 -8.80 15.82
CA LEU A 104 16.90 -9.25 16.46
C LEU A 104 17.91 -9.76 15.42
N ALA A 105 17.47 -10.60 14.48
CA ALA A 105 18.34 -11.10 13.41
C ALA A 105 18.95 -9.97 12.56
N ARG A 106 18.19 -8.90 12.31
CA ARG A 106 18.66 -7.70 11.59
C ARG A 106 19.64 -6.83 12.40
N ARG A 107 19.66 -6.97 13.73
CA ARG A 107 20.51 -6.18 14.64
C ARG A 107 21.78 -6.91 15.08
N ILE A 108 21.84 -8.23 14.89
CA ILE A 108 23.01 -9.04 15.17
C ILE A 108 24.04 -8.85 14.05
N CYS A 109 25.22 -8.38 14.45
CA CYS A 109 26.42 -8.32 13.62
C CYS A 109 26.86 -9.74 13.23
N ALA A 110 27.20 -9.97 11.96
CA ALA A 110 27.70 -11.26 11.51
C ALA A 110 29.09 -11.61 12.10
N ASP A 111 29.93 -10.61 12.37
CA ASP A 111 31.31 -10.84 12.83
C ASP A 111 31.39 -11.07 14.33
N CYS A 112 30.83 -10.15 15.11
CA CYS A 112 30.95 -10.21 16.57
C CYS A 112 29.75 -10.86 17.26
N GLY A 113 28.65 -11.15 16.53
CA GLY A 113 27.45 -11.81 17.09
C GLY A 113 26.63 -10.99 18.08
N HIS A 114 27.04 -9.76 18.41
CA HIS A 114 26.36 -8.92 19.39
C HIS A 114 25.16 -8.18 18.78
N ASP A 115 24.09 -8.04 19.56
CA ASP A 115 22.97 -7.14 19.25
C ASP A 115 23.38 -5.68 19.52
N ARG A 116 23.38 -4.86 18.47
CA ARG A 116 23.85 -3.46 18.55
C ARG A 116 22.77 -2.43 18.84
N LEU A 117 21.53 -2.87 19.09
CA LEU A 117 20.37 -2.00 19.31
C LEU A 117 19.96 -1.14 18.09
N TYR A 118 20.63 -1.30 16.95
CA TYR A 118 20.27 -0.72 15.65
C TYR A 118 20.32 -1.77 14.54
N VAL A 119 19.59 -1.53 13.45
CA VAL A 119 19.61 -2.44 12.28
C VAL A 119 20.94 -2.30 11.56
N VAL A 120 21.66 -3.41 11.48
CA VAL A 120 22.96 -3.50 10.80
C VAL A 120 22.75 -3.37 9.28
N PRO A 121 23.65 -2.68 8.54
CA PRO A 121 23.56 -2.57 7.09
C PRO A 121 23.49 -3.96 6.41
N THR A 122 22.64 -4.07 5.39
CA THR A 122 22.46 -5.34 4.66
C THR A 122 23.62 -5.70 3.75
N SER A 123 24.38 -4.70 3.27
CA SER A 123 25.52 -4.89 2.38
C SER A 123 26.70 -5.56 3.07
N THR A 124 27.07 -5.08 4.26
CA THR A 124 28.23 -5.57 5.00
C THR A 124 27.85 -6.60 6.06
N ARG A 125 26.59 -6.61 6.53
CA ARG A 125 26.14 -7.42 7.68
C ARG A 125 26.97 -7.19 8.96
N GLN A 126 27.70 -6.07 9.00
CA GLN A 126 28.63 -5.71 10.06
C GLN A 126 28.19 -4.47 10.83
N CYS A 127 28.36 -4.51 12.14
CA CYS A 127 28.23 -3.30 12.94
C CYS A 127 29.33 -2.29 12.61
N TRP A 128 29.07 -1.02 12.91
CA TRP A 128 29.99 0.08 12.60
C TRP A 128 31.42 -0.17 13.08
N THR A 129 31.61 -0.63 14.32
CA THR A 129 32.95 -0.94 14.85
C THR A 129 33.65 -2.09 14.12
N CYS A 130 32.92 -3.14 13.69
CA CYS A 130 33.52 -4.24 12.93
C CYS A 130 33.86 -3.78 11.51
N PHE A 131 33.00 -2.96 10.92
CA PHE A 131 33.22 -2.38 9.60
C PHE A 131 34.43 -1.44 9.58
N GLU A 132 34.56 -0.52 10.55
CA GLU A 132 35.74 0.33 10.68
C GLU A 132 37.03 -0.50 10.87
N ALA A 133 36.96 -1.59 11.65
CA ALA A 133 38.12 -2.46 11.84
C ALA A 133 38.52 -3.20 10.56
N SER A 134 37.57 -3.66 9.74
CA SER A 134 37.88 -4.31 8.46
C SER A 134 38.49 -3.33 7.46
N GLU A 135 37.91 -2.14 7.32
CA GLU A 135 38.43 -1.09 6.42
C GLU A 135 39.85 -0.66 6.83
N ASN A 136 40.10 -0.51 8.14
CA ASN A 136 41.44 -0.17 8.63
C ASN A 136 42.47 -1.26 8.33
N HIS A 137 42.09 -2.54 8.40
CA HIS A 137 42.99 -3.65 8.06
C HIS A 137 43.35 -3.63 6.56
N GLU A 138 42.36 -3.46 5.69
CA GLU A 138 42.55 -3.35 4.24
C GLU A 138 43.45 -2.17 3.86
N MET A 139 43.28 -1.01 4.53
CA MET A 139 44.13 0.16 4.33
C MET A 139 45.58 -0.06 4.78
N THR A 140 45.82 -0.80 5.87
CA THR A 140 47.18 -1.15 6.29
C THR A 140 47.86 -2.19 5.42
N GLU A 141 47.12 -3.10 4.78
CA GLU A 141 47.68 -4.09 3.84
C GLU A 141 47.97 -3.49 2.45
N ALA A 142 47.28 -2.41 2.08
CA ALA A 142 47.46 -1.72 0.81
C ALA A 142 48.59 -0.66 0.81
N ALA A 143 49.18 -0.35 1.97
CA ALA A 143 50.22 0.66 2.17
C ALA A 143 51.62 0.03 2.30
#